data_AF-A0A1A9S1W7-F1
#
_entry.id   AF-A0A1A9S1W7-F1
#
_cell.length_a   1.000
_cell.length_b   1.000
_cell.length_c   1.000
_cell.angle_alpha   90.00
_cell.angle_beta   90.00
_cell.angle_gamma   90.00
#
_symmetry.space_group_name_H-M   'P 1'
#
loop_
_entity.id
_entity.type
_entity.pdbx_description
1 polymer ?
#
loop_
_entity_poly.entity_id
_entity_poly.type
_entity_poly.pdbx_seq_one_letter_code
_entity_poly.pdbx_strand_id
1 'polypeptide(L)'
;MKIEIHHRCANFNSYRAARVKSLFNVESGADFRLSAELPLHERPWQIGVVVGPSGSSKTSIGKSIGQAYAPKWPANRPLVDAIAADGDFDAVTAALSSVGLGDVPAWLRPYPVLSNGEQFRATLARLMAEAPDGISVVDEFSSVVDRQIARVGAGAFAKGWRRHQNKQVVLLSCHYDILDWIQPDWVLDTETGCFQWGWLRQRPRFELEICPCRQADYRLFEPHHYLKLPPVIAGSHYMGLINGQPVAHVAFSPRPGLVEARACRLVVLPEWQGAGVGTRFLNGCAEMWLRGENRYHRPLRTLINTSHPGLAAALRRNPQWTQVSAALYGADKLRCRDSLRRSALRHGKDTGKARSTTGYGGHFRAVQGFRYLGNGQEE
;
A
#
# COMPACT_ATOMS: atom_id res chain seq x y z
N MET A 1 -16.21 27.15 -13.34
CA MET A 1 -17.24 26.19 -13.83
C MET A 1 -18.41 26.23 -12.85
N LYS A 2 -19.63 26.44 -13.33
CA LYS A 2 -20.84 26.39 -12.50
C LYS A 2 -21.50 25.02 -12.68
N ILE A 3 -21.73 24.29 -11.59
CA ILE A 3 -22.46 23.02 -11.58
C ILE A 3 -23.83 23.28 -11.00
N GLU A 4 -24.88 23.04 -11.78
CA GLU A 4 -26.25 22.99 -11.30
C GLU A 4 -26.77 21.55 -11.43
N ILE A 5 -27.05 20.93 -10.29
CA ILE A 5 -27.64 19.59 -10.23
C ILE A 5 -29.09 19.76 -9.83
N HIS A 6 -29.98 19.30 -10.72
CA HIS A 6 -31.41 19.23 -10.47
C HIS A 6 -31.85 17.78 -10.60
N HIS A 7 -32.09 17.11 -9.47
CA HIS A 7 -32.74 15.81 -9.48
C HIS A 7 -34.24 16.04 -9.34
N ARG A 8 -34.97 15.76 -10.41
CA ARG A 8 -36.43 15.85 -10.42
C ARG A 8 -37.03 14.48 -10.66
N CYS A 9 -38.02 14.10 -9.86
CA CYS A 9 -38.88 12.97 -10.15
C CYS A 9 -40.35 13.41 -10.17
N ALA A 10 -41.24 12.51 -10.56
CA ALA A 10 -42.67 12.78 -10.47
C ALA A 10 -43.08 12.91 -9.00
N ASN A 11 -43.92 13.89 -8.69
CA ASN A 11 -44.52 13.97 -7.37
C ASN A 11 -45.62 12.90 -7.25
N PHE A 12 -45.25 11.72 -6.76
CA PHE A 12 -46.17 10.58 -6.70
C PHE A 12 -47.27 10.80 -5.65
N ASN A 13 -48.51 10.47 -6.03
CA ASN A 13 -49.71 10.60 -5.19
C ASN A 13 -50.38 9.25 -4.88
N SER A 14 -49.60 8.16 -4.88
CA SER A 14 -50.11 6.86 -4.40
C SER A 14 -50.51 6.96 -2.93
N TYR A 15 -51.42 6.09 -2.48
CA TYR A 15 -51.88 6.08 -1.08
C TYR A 15 -50.72 6.07 -0.07
N ARG A 16 -49.70 5.23 -0.30
CA ARG A 16 -48.52 5.16 0.59
C ARG A 16 -47.73 6.48 0.58
N ALA A 17 -47.52 7.10 -0.58
CA ALA A 17 -46.81 8.37 -0.69
C ALA A 17 -47.58 9.50 0.01
N ALA A 18 -48.89 9.62 -0.23
CA ALA A 18 -49.76 10.60 0.42
C ALA A 18 -49.83 10.40 1.95
N ARG A 19 -49.88 9.15 2.42
CA ARG A 19 -49.86 8.82 3.85
C ARG A 19 -48.54 9.20 4.52
N VAL A 20 -47.40 8.97 3.85
CA VAL A 20 -46.08 9.41 4.36
C VAL A 20 -45.99 10.93 4.40
N LYS A 21 -46.40 11.63 3.33
CA LYS A 21 -46.48 13.10 3.30
C LYS A 21 -47.30 13.66 4.45
N SER A 22 -48.46 13.05 4.73
CA SER A 22 -49.34 13.42 5.83
C SER A 22 -48.76 13.09 7.22
N LEU A 23 -48.19 11.90 7.40
CA LEU A 23 -47.65 11.46 8.70
C LEU A 23 -46.44 12.29 9.16
N PHE A 24 -45.59 12.70 8.23
CA PHE A 24 -44.34 13.42 8.54
C PHE A 24 -44.38 14.90 8.13
N ASN A 25 -45.54 15.41 7.68
CA ASN A 25 -45.74 16.78 7.24
C ASN A 25 -44.73 17.25 6.17
N VAL A 26 -44.52 16.43 5.14
CA VAL A 26 -43.61 16.72 4.02
C VAL A 26 -44.42 16.92 2.74
N GLU A 27 -44.26 18.05 2.05
CA GLU A 27 -45.04 18.37 0.85
C GLU A 27 -44.58 17.58 -0.39
N SER A 28 -43.26 17.42 -0.56
CA SER A 28 -42.65 16.76 -1.72
C SER A 28 -41.22 16.33 -1.41
N GLY A 29 -40.81 15.17 -1.90
CA GLY A 29 -39.40 14.74 -1.99
C GLY A 29 -38.87 14.76 -3.42
N ALA A 30 -39.59 15.43 -4.34
CA ALA A 30 -39.44 15.24 -5.78
C ALA A 30 -38.45 16.20 -6.45
N ASP A 31 -37.95 17.21 -5.73
CA ASP A 31 -37.05 18.24 -6.26
C ASP A 31 -35.86 18.38 -5.32
N PHE A 32 -34.65 18.08 -5.81
CA PHE A 32 -33.39 18.36 -5.14
C PHE A 32 -32.55 19.26 -6.05
N ARG A 33 -32.09 20.39 -5.52
CA ARG A 33 -31.22 21.34 -6.22
C ARG A 33 -29.95 21.57 -5.45
N LEU A 34 -28.83 21.49 -6.15
CA LEU A 34 -27.53 21.91 -5.66
C LEU A 34 -26.86 22.76 -6.74
N SER A 35 -26.48 23.98 -6.41
CA SER A 35 -25.65 24.84 -7.26
C SER A 35 -24.31 25.02 -6.57
N ALA A 36 -23.22 24.68 -7.25
CA ALA A 36 -21.86 24.88 -6.76
C ALA A 36 -21.01 25.55 -7.84
N GLU A 37 -20.24 26.55 -7.45
CA GLU A 37 -19.27 27.18 -8.34
C GLU A 37 -17.87 26.64 -8.04
N LEU A 38 -17.24 26.03 -9.04
CA LEU A 38 -15.90 25.46 -8.95
C LEU A 38 -14.97 26.21 -9.90
N PRO A 39 -14.10 27.08 -9.39
CA PRO A 39 -13.13 27.83 -10.19
C PRO A 39 -11.91 26.98 -10.64
N LEU A 40 -12.10 25.73 -11.06
CA LEU A 40 -11.00 24.76 -11.31
C LEU A 40 -9.95 25.20 -12.36
N HIS A 41 -10.22 26.24 -13.14
CA HIS A 41 -9.30 26.78 -14.14
C HIS A 41 -8.34 27.85 -13.59
N GLU A 42 -8.58 28.37 -12.37
CA GLU A 42 -7.77 29.46 -11.82
C GLU A 42 -6.38 29.00 -11.36
N ARG A 43 -6.21 27.73 -11.01
CA ARG A 43 -4.95 27.17 -10.49
C ARG A 43 -4.70 25.76 -11.02
N PRO A 44 -3.44 25.35 -11.25
CA PRO A 44 -3.12 23.97 -11.53
C PRO A 44 -3.45 23.09 -10.33
N TRP A 45 -3.99 21.90 -10.58
CA TRP A 45 -4.34 20.92 -9.56
C TRP A 45 -4.23 19.50 -10.13
N GLN A 46 -4.03 18.52 -9.24
CA GLN A 46 -3.97 17.09 -9.55
C GLN A 46 -4.99 16.28 -8.75
N ILE A 47 -5.29 16.67 -7.51
CA ILE A 47 -6.20 15.94 -6.62
C ILE A 47 -7.28 16.87 -6.08
N GLY A 48 -8.51 16.63 -6.51
CA GLY A 48 -9.71 17.24 -5.94
C GLY A 48 -10.46 16.28 -5.03
N VAL A 49 -11.15 16.80 -4.01
CA VAL A 49 -12.03 15.97 -3.16
C VAL A 49 -13.40 16.61 -3.05
N VAL A 50 -14.45 15.81 -3.24
CA VAL A 50 -15.83 16.19 -2.94
C VAL A 50 -16.25 15.40 -1.70
N VAL A 51 -16.49 16.10 -0.59
CA VAL A 51 -16.92 15.51 0.68
C VAL A 51 -18.35 15.88 1.02
N GLY A 52 -19.02 15.02 1.79
CA GLY A 52 -20.34 15.31 2.33
C GLY A 52 -21.15 14.06 2.66
N PRO A 53 -22.29 14.19 3.38
CA PRO A 53 -23.09 13.08 3.87
C PRO A 53 -23.64 12.22 2.73
N SER A 54 -24.07 11.00 3.02
CA SER A 54 -24.74 10.17 2.00
C SER A 54 -26.00 10.89 1.47
N GLY A 55 -26.28 10.75 0.17
CA GLY A 55 -27.43 11.43 -0.46
C GLY A 55 -27.21 12.90 -0.85
N SER A 56 -26.06 13.51 -0.56
CA SER A 56 -25.74 14.92 -0.93
C SER A 56 -25.29 15.13 -2.38
N SER A 57 -25.67 14.24 -3.30
CA SER A 57 -25.38 14.35 -4.75
C SER A 57 -23.90 14.41 -5.16
N LYS A 58 -22.97 13.93 -4.33
CA LYS A 58 -21.52 13.81 -4.67
C LYS A 58 -21.28 13.10 -6.00
N THR A 59 -21.94 11.96 -6.23
CA THR A 59 -21.83 11.20 -7.48
C THR A 59 -22.26 12.02 -8.69
N SER A 60 -23.31 12.84 -8.57
CA SER A 60 -23.77 13.72 -9.64
C SER A 60 -22.79 14.86 -9.91
N ILE A 61 -22.20 15.44 -8.85
CA ILE A 61 -21.12 16.43 -8.98
C ILE A 61 -19.92 15.80 -9.72
N GLY A 62 -19.47 14.63 -9.26
CA GLY A 62 -18.36 13.92 -9.88
C GLY A 62 -18.57 13.70 -11.37
N LYS A 63 -19.75 13.20 -11.77
CA LYS A 63 -20.12 13.00 -13.19
C LYS A 63 -20.06 14.26 -14.04
N SER A 64 -20.30 15.43 -13.46
CA SER A 64 -20.20 16.71 -14.18
C SER A 64 -18.76 17.23 -14.29
N ILE A 65 -17.85 16.77 -13.41
CA ILE A 65 -16.44 17.18 -13.41
C ILE A 65 -15.59 16.28 -14.30
N GLY A 66 -15.85 14.98 -14.29
CA GLY A 66 -15.02 14.02 -15.01
C GLY A 66 -15.68 12.67 -15.20
N GLN A 67 -14.90 11.71 -15.71
CA GLN A 67 -15.38 10.38 -16.00
C GLN A 67 -15.28 9.50 -14.76
N ALA A 68 -16.39 8.85 -14.38
CA ALA A 68 -16.38 7.83 -13.34
C ALA A 68 -15.42 6.69 -13.71
N TYR A 69 -14.44 6.44 -12.85
CA TYR A 69 -13.46 5.38 -13.04
C TYR A 69 -14.01 4.07 -12.48
N ALA A 70 -14.62 3.28 -13.36
CA ALA A 70 -15.19 1.97 -13.05
C ALA A 70 -14.71 0.94 -14.10
N PRO A 71 -13.44 0.48 -14.02
CA PRO A 71 -12.88 -0.42 -15.02
C PRO A 71 -13.55 -1.80 -14.96
N LYS A 72 -13.67 -2.44 -16.12
CA LYS A 72 -14.11 -3.85 -16.20
C LYS A 72 -12.95 -4.78 -15.85
N TRP A 73 -13.23 -5.80 -15.04
CA TRP A 73 -12.24 -6.77 -14.61
C TRP A 73 -12.47 -8.14 -15.25
N PRO A 74 -11.41 -8.81 -15.75
CA PRO A 74 -11.51 -10.18 -16.20
C PRO A 74 -11.74 -11.13 -15.01
N ALA A 75 -12.66 -12.08 -15.17
CA ALA A 75 -12.99 -13.05 -14.11
C ALA A 75 -11.96 -14.17 -13.94
N ASN A 76 -11.17 -14.44 -14.99
CA ASN A 76 -10.30 -15.63 -15.08
C ASN A 76 -8.82 -15.26 -15.28
N ARG A 77 -8.40 -14.08 -14.85
CA ARG A 77 -6.99 -13.64 -14.91
C ARG A 77 -6.57 -13.06 -13.56
N PRO A 78 -5.30 -13.25 -13.15
CA PRO A 78 -4.80 -12.65 -11.92
C PRO A 78 -4.78 -11.12 -12.03
N LEU A 79 -4.87 -10.43 -10.89
CA LEU A 79 -4.79 -8.97 -10.83
C LEU A 79 -3.57 -8.39 -11.56
N VAL A 80 -2.41 -9.02 -11.38
CA VAL A 80 -1.14 -8.53 -11.94
C VAL A 80 -1.15 -8.50 -13.48
N ASP A 81 -1.89 -9.41 -14.12
CA ASP A 81 -2.03 -9.43 -15.59
C ASP A 81 -3.17 -8.52 -16.07
N ALA A 82 -4.11 -8.18 -15.18
CA ALA A 82 -5.27 -7.36 -15.50
C ALA A 82 -5.00 -5.85 -15.36
N ILE A 83 -4.02 -5.47 -14.53
CA ILE A 83 -3.60 -4.08 -14.34
C ILE A 83 -2.57 -3.74 -15.41
N ALA A 84 -2.87 -2.75 -16.27
CA ALA A 84 -1.98 -2.29 -17.34
C ALA A 84 -1.37 -3.48 -18.12
N ALA A 85 -2.23 -4.27 -18.79
CA ALA A 85 -1.84 -5.54 -19.41
C ALA A 85 -0.66 -5.45 -20.39
N ASP A 86 -0.52 -4.29 -21.07
CA ASP A 86 0.58 -4.01 -22.01
C ASP A 86 1.70 -3.15 -21.38
N GLY A 87 1.63 -2.93 -20.06
CA GLY A 87 2.53 -2.07 -19.30
C GLY A 87 3.71 -2.79 -18.66
N ASP A 88 4.60 -2.01 -18.04
CA ASP A 88 5.75 -2.53 -17.32
C ASP A 88 5.34 -3.21 -15.99
N PHE A 89 5.88 -4.39 -15.74
CA PHE A 89 5.64 -5.16 -14.51
C PHE A 89 6.04 -4.39 -13.25
N ASP A 90 7.16 -3.67 -13.29
CA ASP A 90 7.61 -2.89 -12.13
C ASP A 90 6.65 -1.72 -11.85
N ALA A 91 6.02 -1.14 -12.87
CA ALA A 91 4.96 -0.14 -12.70
C ALA A 91 3.71 -0.72 -12.03
N VAL A 92 3.27 -1.93 -12.42
CA VAL A 92 2.12 -2.62 -11.79
C VAL A 92 2.37 -2.91 -10.31
N THR A 93 3.54 -3.47 -9.99
CA THR A 93 3.89 -3.78 -8.59
C THR A 93 4.08 -2.51 -7.75
N ALA A 94 4.59 -1.44 -8.33
CA ALA A 94 4.67 -0.13 -7.70
C ALA A 94 3.28 0.45 -7.41
N ALA A 95 2.35 0.34 -8.35
CA ALA A 95 0.96 0.78 -8.20
C ALA A 95 0.24 0.03 -7.08
N LEU A 96 0.31 -1.31 -7.07
CA LEU A 96 -0.23 -2.16 -6.00
C LEU A 96 0.33 -1.81 -4.61
N SER A 97 1.64 -1.56 -4.54
CA SER A 97 2.30 -1.12 -3.30
C SER A 97 1.85 0.28 -2.86
N SER A 98 1.56 1.19 -3.81
CA SER A 98 1.18 2.58 -3.52
C SER A 98 -0.22 2.71 -2.89
N VAL A 99 -1.06 1.70 -3.07
CA VAL A 99 -2.45 1.67 -2.56
C VAL A 99 -2.62 0.73 -1.37
N GLY A 100 -1.53 0.20 -0.80
CA GLY A 100 -1.58 -0.69 0.36
C GLY A 100 -2.08 -2.11 0.05
N LEU A 101 -1.98 -2.55 -1.21
CA LEU A 101 -2.29 -3.92 -1.62
C LEU A 101 -0.98 -4.63 -1.97
N GLY A 102 -0.09 -4.88 -1.01
CA GLY A 102 1.14 -5.64 -1.25
C GLY A 102 1.18 -7.02 -0.60
N ASP A 103 0.01 -7.60 -0.31
CA ASP A 103 -0.10 -9.04 -0.12
C ASP A 103 0.07 -9.75 -1.47
N VAL A 104 1.26 -10.30 -1.72
CA VAL A 104 1.61 -10.91 -3.02
C VAL A 104 0.65 -12.03 -3.45
N PRO A 105 0.15 -12.91 -2.56
CA PRO A 105 -0.90 -13.87 -2.93
C PRO A 105 -2.15 -13.23 -3.53
N ALA A 106 -2.57 -12.05 -3.08
CA ALA A 106 -3.73 -11.35 -3.64
C ALA A 106 -3.49 -10.95 -5.11
N TRP A 107 -2.25 -10.65 -5.51
CA TRP A 107 -1.90 -10.27 -6.89
C TRP A 107 -2.13 -11.40 -7.90
N LEU A 108 -2.10 -12.64 -7.43
CA LEU A 108 -2.27 -13.85 -8.23
C LEU A 108 -3.73 -14.32 -8.29
N ARG A 109 -4.65 -13.64 -7.61
CA ARG A 109 -6.07 -13.97 -7.59
C ARG A 109 -6.84 -13.13 -8.61
N PRO A 110 -7.91 -13.67 -9.20
CA PRO A 110 -8.83 -12.86 -9.99
C PRO A 110 -9.57 -11.83 -9.14
N TYR A 111 -9.92 -10.69 -9.75
CA TYR A 111 -10.62 -9.61 -9.06
C TYR A 111 -11.89 -10.05 -8.30
N PRO A 112 -12.77 -10.90 -8.86
CA PRO A 112 -14.04 -11.25 -8.20
C PRO A 112 -13.91 -12.01 -6.88
N VAL A 113 -12.77 -12.66 -6.62
CA VAL A 113 -12.57 -13.45 -5.38
C VAL A 113 -11.91 -12.65 -4.26
N LEU A 114 -11.57 -11.38 -4.52
CA LEU A 114 -11.00 -10.47 -3.54
C LEU A 114 -12.08 -9.93 -2.61
N SER A 115 -11.71 -9.60 -1.38
CA SER A 115 -12.58 -8.84 -0.46
C SER A 115 -12.88 -7.44 -1.00
N ASN A 116 -13.96 -6.81 -0.54
CA ASN A 116 -14.34 -5.45 -0.98
C ASN A 116 -13.19 -4.42 -0.81
N GLY A 117 -12.45 -4.50 0.30
CA GLY A 117 -11.30 -3.63 0.54
C GLY A 117 -10.12 -3.89 -0.42
N GLU A 118 -9.86 -5.15 -0.75
CA GLU A 118 -8.86 -5.52 -1.77
C GLU A 118 -9.29 -5.11 -3.17
N GLN A 119 -10.56 -5.29 -3.53
CA GLN A 119 -11.14 -4.84 -4.80
C GLN A 119 -11.03 -3.33 -4.99
N PHE A 120 -11.35 -2.56 -3.94
CA PHE A 120 -11.19 -1.11 -3.95
C PHE A 120 -9.73 -0.70 -4.18
N ARG A 121 -8.78 -1.30 -3.43
CA ARG A 121 -7.35 -1.03 -3.63
C ARG A 121 -6.87 -1.48 -5.01
N ALA A 122 -7.31 -2.62 -5.53
CA ALA A 122 -6.97 -3.07 -6.88
C ALA A 122 -7.45 -2.09 -7.95
N THR A 123 -8.64 -1.50 -7.78
CA THR A 123 -9.18 -0.44 -8.64
C THR A 123 -8.32 0.82 -8.58
N LEU A 124 -7.88 1.24 -7.39
CA LEU A 124 -6.95 2.36 -7.26
C LEU A 124 -5.57 2.06 -7.86
N ALA A 125 -5.06 0.84 -7.72
CA ALA A 125 -3.79 0.44 -8.35
C ALA A 125 -3.89 0.50 -9.87
N ARG A 126 -5.02 0.04 -10.42
CA ARG A 126 -5.27 0.11 -11.85
C ARG A 126 -5.35 1.55 -12.35
N LEU A 127 -6.05 2.42 -11.62
CA LEU A 127 -6.10 3.85 -11.90
C LEU A 127 -4.71 4.48 -11.92
N MET A 128 -3.88 4.14 -10.92
CA MET A 128 -2.50 4.62 -10.81
C MET A 128 -1.62 4.14 -11.97
N ALA A 129 -1.76 2.87 -12.38
CA ALA A 129 -0.96 2.29 -13.45
C ALA A 129 -1.36 2.80 -14.84
N GLU A 130 -2.68 2.88 -15.10
CA GLU A 130 -3.20 3.32 -16.41
C GLU A 130 -3.15 4.84 -16.57
N ALA A 131 -3.37 5.59 -15.48
CA ALA A 131 -3.37 7.05 -15.44
C ALA A 131 -4.05 7.68 -16.68
N PRO A 132 -5.34 7.40 -16.93
CA PRO A 132 -6.03 7.80 -18.16
C PRO A 132 -6.03 9.32 -18.34
N ASP A 133 -6.14 9.77 -19.58
CA ASP A 133 -6.28 11.21 -19.89
C ASP A 133 -7.61 11.77 -19.40
N GLY A 134 -7.62 13.08 -19.13
CA GLY A 134 -8.76 13.78 -18.54
C GLY A 134 -8.86 13.62 -17.03
N ILE A 135 -10.04 13.94 -16.49
CA ILE A 135 -10.31 13.91 -15.05
C ILE A 135 -10.98 12.58 -14.69
N SER A 136 -10.28 11.76 -13.91
CA SER A 136 -10.84 10.52 -13.35
C SER A 136 -11.60 10.79 -12.06
N VAL A 137 -12.78 10.20 -11.90
CA VAL A 137 -13.61 10.35 -10.70
C VAL A 137 -13.72 9.01 -9.98
N VAL A 138 -13.25 8.95 -8.75
CA VAL A 138 -13.38 7.75 -7.90
C VAL A 138 -14.51 7.98 -6.90
N ASP A 139 -15.59 7.23 -7.06
CA ASP A 139 -16.71 7.27 -6.12
C ASP A 139 -16.46 6.39 -4.89
N GLU A 140 -17.14 6.70 -3.79
CA GLU A 140 -17.06 5.99 -2.51
C GLU A 140 -15.63 5.80 -2.00
N PHE A 141 -14.76 6.78 -2.24
CA PHE A 141 -13.37 6.70 -1.85
C PHE A 141 -13.25 6.49 -0.34
N SER A 142 -12.55 5.42 0.05
CA SER A 142 -12.29 4.98 1.43
C SER A 142 -13.49 4.43 2.22
N SER A 143 -14.62 4.12 1.58
CA SER A 143 -15.82 3.64 2.30
C SER A 143 -15.76 2.17 2.74
N VAL A 144 -15.06 1.32 2.00
CA VAL A 144 -15.08 -0.15 2.18
C VAL A 144 -13.93 -0.71 3.01
N VAL A 145 -13.16 0.15 3.68
CA VAL A 145 -12.01 -0.24 4.51
C VAL A 145 -12.11 0.39 5.88
N ASP A 146 -11.49 -0.26 6.88
CA ASP A 146 -11.35 0.31 8.22
C ASP A 146 -10.77 1.74 8.19
N ARG A 147 -11.18 2.59 9.14
CA ARG A 147 -10.84 4.02 9.13
C ARG A 147 -9.34 4.30 9.21
N GLN A 148 -8.58 3.50 9.96
CA GLN A 148 -7.12 3.68 10.05
C GLN A 148 -6.47 3.32 8.71
N ILE A 149 -6.91 2.20 8.11
CA ILE A 149 -6.47 1.73 6.81
C ILE A 149 -6.82 2.75 5.70
N ALA A 150 -8.03 3.30 5.75
CA ALA A 150 -8.51 4.35 4.85
C ALA A 150 -7.58 5.57 4.85
N ARG A 151 -7.28 6.10 6.05
CA ARG A 151 -6.42 7.27 6.23
C ARG A 151 -5.03 7.05 5.67
N VAL A 152 -4.39 5.94 6.07
CA VAL A 152 -3.03 5.61 5.65
C VAL A 152 -2.97 5.35 4.14
N GLY A 153 -3.92 4.58 3.61
CA GLY A 153 -4.06 4.29 2.19
C GLY A 153 -4.33 5.54 1.35
N ALA A 154 -5.14 6.48 1.84
CA ALA A 154 -5.41 7.74 1.17
C ALA A 154 -4.14 8.60 1.01
N GLY A 155 -3.31 8.66 2.05
CA GLY A 155 -2.02 9.36 1.97
C GLY A 155 -1.00 8.65 1.09
N ALA A 156 -1.02 7.31 1.05
CA ALA A 156 -0.17 6.53 0.15
C ALA A 156 -0.57 6.74 -1.32
N PHE A 157 -1.88 6.70 -1.61
CA PHE A 157 -2.45 7.01 -2.92
C PHE A 157 -2.09 8.42 -3.37
N ALA A 158 -2.33 9.44 -2.54
CA ALA A 158 -2.03 10.84 -2.88
C ALA A 158 -0.53 11.03 -3.18
N LYS A 159 0.36 10.44 -2.39
CA LYS A 159 1.81 10.46 -2.63
C LYS A 159 2.20 9.77 -3.95
N GLY A 160 1.49 8.71 -4.33
CA GLY A 160 1.67 8.02 -5.61
C GLY A 160 1.18 8.88 -6.78
N TRP A 161 -0.06 9.36 -6.70
CA TRP A 161 -0.74 10.10 -7.76
C TRP A 161 -0.01 11.38 -8.14
N ARG A 162 0.54 12.09 -7.15
CA ARG A 162 1.30 13.33 -7.37
C ARG A 162 2.54 13.17 -8.27
N ARG A 163 2.98 11.94 -8.57
CA ARG A 163 4.07 11.67 -9.52
C ARG A 163 3.61 11.72 -10.97
N HIS A 164 2.31 11.58 -11.24
CA HIS A 164 1.77 11.68 -12.58
C HIS A 164 1.65 13.15 -12.98
N GLN A 165 2.44 13.56 -13.97
CA GLN A 165 2.37 14.92 -14.50
C GLN A 165 1.08 15.10 -15.30
N ASN A 166 0.41 16.23 -15.12
CA ASN A 166 -0.79 16.62 -15.87
C ASN A 166 -1.96 15.63 -15.78
N LYS A 167 -2.02 14.79 -14.74
CA LYS A 167 -3.15 13.88 -14.47
C LYS A 167 -3.97 14.38 -13.30
N GLN A 168 -5.29 14.28 -13.45
CA GLN A 168 -6.26 14.82 -12.50
C GLN A 168 -7.20 13.73 -12.00
N VAL A 169 -7.41 13.71 -10.69
CA VAL A 169 -8.38 12.81 -10.04
C VAL A 169 -9.28 13.59 -9.09
N VAL A 170 -10.56 13.25 -9.08
CA VAL A 170 -11.53 13.69 -8.09
C VAL A 170 -11.95 12.50 -7.25
N LEU A 171 -11.83 12.63 -5.93
CA LEU A 171 -12.20 11.61 -4.97
C LEU A 171 -13.51 12.02 -4.30
N LEU A 172 -14.54 11.19 -4.40
CA LEU A 172 -15.82 11.42 -3.74
C LEU A 172 -15.84 10.63 -2.44
N SER A 173 -16.07 11.26 -1.30
CA SER A 173 -16.10 10.55 -0.01
C SER A 173 -17.14 11.12 0.94
N CYS A 174 -17.65 10.29 1.84
CA CYS A 174 -18.39 10.75 3.01
C CYS A 174 -17.50 11.01 4.23
N HIS A 175 -16.21 10.72 4.12
CA HIS A 175 -15.28 10.76 5.25
C HIS A 175 -14.39 11.99 5.18
N TYR A 176 -14.47 12.86 6.18
CA TYR A 176 -13.68 14.10 6.27
C TYR A 176 -12.25 13.87 6.78
N ASP A 177 -12.03 12.80 7.55
CA ASP A 177 -10.76 12.45 8.20
C ASP A 177 -9.64 12.02 7.23
N ILE A 178 -9.96 11.75 5.96
CA ILE A 178 -8.96 11.46 4.91
C ILE A 178 -8.32 12.73 4.35
N LEU A 179 -8.94 13.89 4.51
CA LEU A 179 -8.52 15.12 3.86
C LEU A 179 -7.12 15.58 4.32
N ASP A 180 -6.77 15.37 5.59
CA ASP A 180 -5.42 15.66 6.12
C ASP A 180 -4.35 14.71 5.60
N TRP A 181 -4.74 13.52 5.14
CA TRP A 181 -3.84 12.53 4.56
C TRP A 181 -3.65 12.74 3.06
N ILE A 182 -4.72 13.11 2.35
CA ILE A 182 -4.70 13.39 0.91
C ILE A 182 -4.02 14.73 0.61
N GLN A 183 -4.26 15.73 1.47
CA GLN A 183 -3.88 17.13 1.24
C GLN A 183 -4.32 17.58 -0.17
N PRO A 184 -5.64 17.60 -0.45
CA PRO A 184 -6.12 17.88 -1.80
C PRO A 184 -5.85 19.32 -2.22
N ASP A 185 -5.74 19.53 -3.52
CA ASP A 185 -5.51 20.85 -4.11
C ASP A 185 -6.80 21.70 -4.07
N TRP A 186 -7.97 21.08 -3.92
CA TRP A 186 -9.23 21.74 -3.61
C TRP A 186 -10.22 20.76 -2.94
N VAL A 187 -11.17 21.31 -2.19
CA VAL A 187 -12.26 20.57 -1.55
C VAL A 187 -13.59 21.24 -1.87
N LEU A 188 -14.58 20.45 -2.26
CA LEU A 188 -15.98 20.87 -2.27
C LEU A 188 -16.72 20.10 -1.20
N ASP A 189 -17.33 20.81 -0.26
CA ASP A 189 -18.22 20.25 0.73
C ASP A 189 -19.66 20.37 0.23
N THR A 190 -20.34 19.24 0.02
CA THR A 190 -21.70 19.19 -0.53
C THR A 190 -22.79 19.41 0.50
N GLU A 191 -22.45 19.37 1.79
CA GLU A 191 -23.36 19.73 2.87
C GLU A 191 -23.52 21.25 2.97
N THR A 192 -22.38 21.95 2.89
CA THR A 192 -22.34 23.42 2.99
C THR A 192 -22.40 24.13 1.64
N GLY A 193 -22.11 23.41 0.54
CA GLY A 193 -21.92 24.00 -0.79
C GLY A 193 -20.60 24.78 -0.94
N CYS A 194 -19.73 24.75 0.07
CA CYS A 194 -18.51 25.55 0.10
C CYS A 194 -17.39 24.90 -0.73
N PHE A 195 -16.90 25.65 -1.72
CA PHE A 195 -15.65 25.35 -2.41
C PHE A 195 -14.48 26.03 -1.70
N GLN A 196 -13.38 25.30 -1.52
CA GLN A 196 -12.16 25.82 -0.93
C GLN A 196 -10.94 25.28 -1.68
N TRP A 197 -10.03 26.17 -2.08
CA TRP A 197 -8.70 25.75 -2.52
C TRP A 197 -7.94 25.07 -1.38
N GLY A 198 -7.07 24.14 -1.73
CA GLY A 198 -6.22 23.42 -0.79
C GLY A 198 -5.43 24.38 0.07
N TRP A 199 -5.54 24.22 1.39
CA TRP A 199 -4.70 24.90 2.37
C TRP A 199 -3.63 23.95 2.90
N LEU A 200 -2.62 24.49 3.57
CA LEU A 200 -1.56 23.73 4.23
C LEU A 200 -2.15 22.90 5.38
N ARG A 201 -2.65 21.70 5.06
CA ARG A 201 -2.95 20.66 6.06
C ARG A 201 -1.63 20.03 6.44
N GLN A 202 -1.28 19.97 7.72
CA GLN A 202 -0.14 19.17 8.13
C GLN A 202 -0.54 17.70 8.10
N ARG A 203 0.14 16.88 7.27
CA ARG A 203 -0.07 15.44 7.31
C ARG A 203 0.12 14.94 8.75
N PRO A 204 -0.83 14.17 9.31
CA PRO A 204 -0.72 13.66 10.66
C PRO A 204 0.60 12.91 10.84
N ARG A 205 1.34 13.30 11.87
CA ARG A 205 2.53 12.57 12.31
C ARG A 205 2.09 11.42 13.19
N PHE A 206 2.75 10.29 13.04
CA PHE A 206 2.59 9.14 13.92
C PHE A 206 3.99 8.65 14.30
N GLU A 207 4.11 8.18 15.54
CA GLU A 207 5.34 7.61 16.05
C GLU A 207 5.39 6.12 15.73
N LEU A 208 6.56 5.66 15.31
CA LEU A 208 6.84 4.25 15.07
C LEU A 208 7.87 3.80 16.11
N GLU A 209 7.39 3.13 17.14
CA GLU A 209 8.22 2.57 18.20
C GLU A 209 8.86 1.26 17.73
N ILE A 210 10.13 1.06 18.05
CA ILE A 210 10.85 -0.19 17.78
C ILE A 210 10.97 -0.97 19.09
N CYS A 211 10.28 -2.11 19.16
CA CYS A 211 10.29 -2.96 20.34
C CYS A 211 10.94 -4.31 20.02
N PRO A 212 11.81 -4.86 20.90
CA PRO A 212 12.22 -6.25 20.81
C PRO A 212 11.00 -7.16 20.94
N CYS A 213 10.97 -8.25 20.17
CA CYS A 213 9.89 -9.23 20.25
C CYS A 213 10.42 -10.67 20.22
N ARG A 214 9.54 -11.63 20.50
CA ARG A 214 9.87 -13.05 20.42
C ARG A 214 9.77 -13.51 18.98
N GLN A 215 10.48 -14.58 18.65
CA GLN A 215 10.33 -15.23 17.35
C GLN A 215 8.90 -15.73 17.11
N ALA A 216 8.20 -16.15 18.15
CA ALA A 216 6.81 -16.60 18.07
C ALA A 216 5.85 -15.50 17.58
N ASP A 217 6.15 -14.23 17.86
CA ASP A 217 5.31 -13.09 17.48
C ASP A 217 5.32 -12.85 15.97
N TYR A 218 6.30 -13.40 15.24
CA TYR A 218 6.32 -13.41 13.78
C TYR A 218 5.07 -14.07 13.18
N ARG A 219 4.36 -14.93 13.91
CA ARG A 219 3.10 -15.56 13.47
C ARG A 219 2.06 -14.54 13.01
N LEU A 220 2.04 -13.33 13.58
CA LEU A 220 1.16 -12.25 13.16
C LEU A 220 1.47 -11.76 11.73
N PHE A 221 2.75 -11.77 11.36
CA PHE A 221 3.25 -11.21 10.09
C PHE A 221 3.48 -12.29 9.02
N GLU A 222 3.62 -13.54 9.43
CA GLU A 222 3.89 -14.68 8.55
C GLU A 222 2.90 -14.82 7.38
N PRO A 223 1.58 -14.60 7.54
CA PRO A 223 0.63 -14.68 6.41
C PRO A 223 0.96 -13.69 5.29
N HIS A 224 1.52 -12.53 5.63
CA HIS A 224 1.83 -11.44 4.70
C HIS A 224 3.26 -11.51 4.14
N HIS A 225 4.05 -12.49 4.57
CA HIS A 225 5.37 -12.73 4.00
C HIS A 225 5.26 -13.63 2.77
N TYR A 226 5.71 -13.14 1.63
CA TYR A 226 5.64 -13.81 0.33
C TYR A 226 6.47 -15.12 0.21
N LEU A 227 7.19 -15.53 1.26
CA LEU A 227 7.89 -16.81 1.35
C LEU A 227 7.51 -17.54 2.62
N LYS A 228 7.26 -18.85 2.51
CA LYS A 228 7.24 -19.78 3.64
C LYS A 228 8.64 -20.31 3.88
N LEU A 229 9.18 -20.04 5.07
CA LEU A 229 10.56 -20.34 5.41
C LEU A 229 10.66 -20.76 6.87
N PRO A 230 11.66 -21.59 7.23
CA PRO A 230 11.85 -22.02 8.61
C PRO A 230 12.14 -20.84 9.55
N PRO A 231 12.00 -21.07 10.87
CA PRO A 231 12.38 -20.10 11.90
C PRO A 231 13.83 -19.62 11.73
N VAL A 232 14.07 -18.38 12.10
CA VAL A 232 15.41 -17.77 12.04
C VAL A 232 16.25 -18.32 13.20
N ILE A 233 17.34 -19.01 12.88
CA ILE A 233 18.24 -19.54 13.90
C ILE A 233 19.04 -18.39 14.52
N ALA A 234 19.10 -18.36 15.85
CA ALA A 234 19.81 -17.34 16.63
C ALA A 234 19.46 -15.89 16.22
N GLY A 235 18.22 -15.67 15.79
CA GLY A 235 17.74 -14.35 15.36
C GLY A 235 17.36 -13.45 16.53
N SER A 236 17.65 -12.16 16.43
CA SER A 236 16.97 -11.11 17.20
C SER A 236 15.79 -10.61 16.39
N HIS A 237 14.63 -10.47 17.03
CA HIS A 237 13.40 -10.05 16.39
C HIS A 237 12.96 -8.70 16.94
N TYR A 238 12.46 -7.84 16.05
CA TYR A 238 11.95 -6.53 16.37
C TYR A 238 10.60 -6.33 15.71
N MET A 239 9.74 -5.58 16.39
CA MET A 239 8.44 -5.17 15.93
C MET A 239 8.33 -3.65 15.92
N GLY A 240 7.67 -3.12 14.89
CA GLY A 240 7.29 -1.72 14.81
C GLY A 240 5.88 -1.56 15.35
N LEU A 241 5.67 -0.65 16.30
CA LEU A 241 4.36 -0.34 16.87
C LEU A 241 3.95 1.09 16.54
N ILE A 242 2.67 1.27 16.19
CA ILE A 242 2.05 2.59 16.05
C ILE A 242 0.83 2.60 16.98
N ASN A 243 0.79 3.54 17.92
CA ASN A 243 -0.26 3.62 18.95
C ASN A 243 -0.45 2.29 19.71
N GLY A 244 0.66 1.60 20.03
CA GLY A 244 0.64 0.29 20.68
C GLY A 244 0.19 -0.88 19.79
N GLN A 245 -0.20 -0.64 18.53
CA GLN A 245 -0.57 -1.69 17.60
C GLN A 245 0.64 -2.17 16.78
N PRO A 246 0.83 -3.48 16.63
CA PRO A 246 1.91 -4.03 15.82
C PRO A 246 1.68 -3.82 14.32
N VAL A 247 2.63 -3.19 13.62
CA VAL A 247 2.48 -2.82 12.19
C VAL A 247 3.58 -3.35 11.27
N ALA A 248 4.75 -3.67 11.83
CA ALA A 248 5.89 -4.17 11.08
C ALA A 248 6.72 -5.14 11.91
N HIS A 249 7.48 -6.01 11.23
CA HIS A 249 8.41 -6.94 11.85
C HIS A 249 9.68 -7.08 11.02
N VAL A 250 10.82 -7.29 11.69
CA VAL A 250 12.09 -7.65 11.05
C VAL A 250 12.91 -8.53 11.99
N ALA A 251 13.63 -9.49 11.41
CA ALA A 251 14.56 -10.35 12.14
C ALA A 251 16.00 -10.11 11.67
N PHE A 252 16.94 -10.14 12.59
CA PHE A 252 18.37 -10.00 12.36
C PHE A 252 19.10 -11.27 12.78
N SER A 253 19.90 -11.83 11.89
CA SER A 253 20.76 -13.00 12.18
C SER A 253 22.20 -12.69 11.78
N PRO A 254 23.18 -12.83 12.68
CA PRO A 254 24.57 -12.52 12.36
C PRO A 254 25.15 -13.53 11.38
N ARG A 255 26.07 -13.05 10.53
CA ARG A 255 26.90 -13.94 9.72
C ARG A 255 27.96 -14.62 10.59
N PRO A 256 28.46 -15.80 10.17
CA PRO A 256 29.60 -16.43 10.83
C PRO A 256 30.75 -15.44 11.03
N GLY A 257 31.35 -15.45 12.22
CA GLY A 257 32.39 -14.50 12.61
C GLY A 257 31.89 -13.16 13.17
N LEU A 258 30.57 -12.95 13.31
CA LEU A 258 29.99 -11.69 13.82
C LEU A 258 30.54 -10.45 13.07
N VAL A 259 30.62 -10.53 11.75
CA VAL A 259 31.14 -9.44 10.91
C VAL A 259 30.02 -8.51 10.45
N GLU A 260 28.87 -9.08 10.11
CA GLU A 260 27.69 -8.37 9.62
C GLU A 260 26.43 -9.04 10.14
N ALA A 261 25.32 -8.30 10.20
CA ALA A 261 24.00 -8.81 10.53
C ALA A 261 23.11 -8.85 9.31
N ARG A 262 22.44 -9.98 9.07
CA ARG A 262 21.48 -10.11 7.98
C ARG A 262 20.08 -9.77 8.47
N ALA A 263 19.52 -8.67 7.97
CA ALA A 263 18.10 -8.39 8.07
C ALA A 263 17.31 -9.33 7.15
N CYS A 264 16.27 -9.95 7.69
CA CYS A 264 15.40 -10.89 7.02
C CYS A 264 14.00 -10.82 7.62
N ARG A 265 13.00 -11.45 6.96
CA ARG A 265 11.61 -11.46 7.43
C ARG A 265 11.05 -10.05 7.67
N LEU A 266 11.48 -9.08 6.86
CA LEU A 266 10.92 -7.74 6.87
C LEU A 266 9.49 -7.82 6.32
N VAL A 267 8.51 -7.50 7.17
CA VAL A 267 7.10 -7.45 6.83
C VAL A 267 6.53 -6.14 7.35
N VAL A 268 5.70 -5.51 6.54
CA VAL A 268 4.81 -4.41 6.95
C VAL A 268 3.41 -4.88 6.63
N LEU A 269 2.49 -4.77 7.58
CA LEU A 269 1.11 -5.18 7.35
C LEU A 269 0.53 -4.41 6.14
N PRO A 270 -0.25 -5.06 5.26
CA PRO A 270 -0.69 -4.49 3.99
C PRO A 270 -1.23 -3.07 4.08
N GLU A 271 -2.03 -2.80 5.11
CA GLU A 271 -2.64 -1.51 5.38
C GLU A 271 -1.66 -0.36 5.68
N TRP A 272 -0.43 -0.68 6.08
CA TRP A 272 0.63 0.29 6.39
C TRP A 272 1.64 0.43 5.25
N GLN A 273 1.46 -0.30 4.16
CA GLN A 273 2.33 -0.20 2.99
C GLN A 273 2.09 1.09 2.22
N GLY A 274 3.13 1.60 1.55
CA GLY A 274 3.09 2.92 0.88
C GLY A 274 3.22 4.12 1.84
N ALA A 275 2.95 3.95 3.13
CA ALA A 275 3.11 4.99 4.16
C ALA A 275 4.58 5.32 4.49
N GLY A 276 5.52 4.45 4.08
CA GLY A 276 6.95 4.60 4.36
C GLY A 276 7.42 3.93 5.66
N VAL A 277 6.54 3.19 6.35
CA VAL A 277 6.85 2.45 7.59
C VAL A 277 8.02 1.50 7.39
N GLY A 278 7.99 0.65 6.36
CA GLY A 278 9.00 -0.41 6.17
C GLY A 278 10.44 0.10 6.06
N THR A 279 10.68 1.14 5.28
CA THR A 279 12.03 1.71 5.13
C THR A 279 12.50 2.42 6.38
N ARG A 280 11.62 3.19 7.05
CA ARG A 280 11.98 3.88 8.31
C ARG A 280 12.27 2.89 9.42
N PHE A 281 11.44 1.85 9.53
CA PHE A 281 11.61 0.75 10.48
C PHE A 281 12.93 0.01 10.26
N LEU A 282 13.20 -0.40 9.01
CA LEU A 282 14.43 -1.10 8.67
C LEU A 282 15.67 -0.24 8.95
N ASN A 283 15.65 1.05 8.60
CA ASN A 283 16.75 1.97 8.88
C ASN A 283 16.98 2.13 10.39
N GLY A 284 15.91 2.31 11.18
CA GLY A 284 16.00 2.43 12.63
C GLY A 284 16.65 1.19 13.27
N CYS A 285 16.19 -0.01 12.90
CA CYS A 285 16.81 -1.24 13.38
C CYS A 285 18.26 -1.39 12.87
N ALA A 286 18.55 -1.05 11.62
CA ALA A 286 19.90 -1.15 11.06
C ALA A 286 20.89 -0.18 11.74
N GLU A 287 20.43 1.01 12.10
CA GLU A 287 21.17 2.01 12.85
C GLU A 287 21.48 1.54 14.27
N MET A 288 20.50 0.96 14.98
CA MET A 288 20.72 0.33 16.30
C MET A 288 21.83 -0.73 16.22
N TRP A 289 21.79 -1.59 15.19
CA TRP A 289 22.82 -2.62 15.00
C TRP A 289 24.19 -2.02 14.67
N LEU A 290 24.24 -0.95 13.88
CA LEU A 290 25.47 -0.22 13.56
C LEU A 290 26.12 0.37 14.81
N ARG A 291 25.31 0.88 15.75
CA ARG A 291 25.78 1.43 17.04
C ARG A 291 26.13 0.38 18.10
N GLY A 292 25.90 -0.90 17.82
CA GLY A 292 26.09 -1.96 18.80
C GLY A 292 24.97 -2.11 19.82
N GLU A 293 23.82 -1.45 19.61
CA GLU A 293 22.58 -1.61 20.40
C GLU A 293 21.86 -2.91 20.01
N ASN A 294 22.58 -4.02 20.15
CA ASN A 294 22.10 -5.36 19.86
C ASN A 294 22.59 -6.33 20.94
N ARG A 295 22.05 -7.56 20.94
CA ARG A 295 22.35 -8.60 21.94
C ARG A 295 23.83 -8.97 22.09
N TYR A 296 24.68 -8.58 21.13
CA TYR A 296 26.11 -8.87 21.13
C TYR A 296 26.95 -7.69 21.60
N HIS A 297 26.35 -6.51 21.81
CA HIS A 297 27.05 -5.27 22.18
C HIS A 297 28.22 -4.94 21.25
N ARG A 298 28.03 -5.20 19.94
CA ARG A 298 29.04 -5.00 18.90
C ARG A 298 28.49 -4.22 17.71
N PRO A 299 29.20 -3.21 17.20
CA PRO A 299 28.86 -2.56 15.94
C PRO A 299 28.82 -3.56 14.79
N LEU A 300 27.66 -3.74 14.16
CA LEU A 300 27.47 -4.66 13.04
C LEU A 300 26.71 -3.98 11.91
N ARG A 301 27.32 -3.94 10.73
CA ARG A 301 26.64 -3.45 9.52
C ARG A 301 25.54 -4.42 9.11
N THR A 302 24.43 -3.84 8.64
CA THR A 302 23.26 -4.62 8.22
C THR A 302 23.31 -4.94 6.73
N LEU A 303 23.07 -6.20 6.38
CA LEU A 303 22.82 -6.67 5.03
C LEU A 303 21.37 -7.07 4.86
N ILE A 304 20.75 -6.68 3.74
CA ILE A 304 19.43 -7.17 3.34
C ILE A 304 19.45 -7.66 1.90
N ASN A 305 18.77 -8.76 1.63
CA ASN A 305 18.52 -9.24 0.28
C ASN A 305 17.03 -9.12 -0.02
N THR A 306 16.68 -8.49 -1.14
CA THR A 306 15.30 -8.35 -1.57
C THR A 306 15.13 -8.69 -3.04
N SER A 307 13.95 -9.22 -3.36
CA SER A 307 13.46 -9.39 -4.74
C SER A 307 12.27 -8.48 -5.02
N HIS A 308 11.84 -7.68 -4.04
CA HIS A 308 10.71 -6.77 -4.19
C HIS A 308 11.21 -5.50 -4.90
N PRO A 309 10.72 -5.19 -6.13
CA PRO A 309 11.21 -4.05 -6.92
C PRO A 309 11.10 -2.72 -6.16
N GLY A 310 9.95 -2.48 -5.53
CA GLY A 310 9.70 -1.29 -4.70
C GLY A 310 10.71 -1.09 -3.55
N LEU A 311 11.05 -2.15 -2.81
CA LEU A 311 12.06 -2.06 -1.74
C LEU A 311 13.46 -1.83 -2.33
N ALA A 312 13.82 -2.52 -3.40
CA ALA A 312 15.12 -2.32 -4.05
C ALA A 312 15.30 -0.87 -4.55
N ALA A 313 14.28 -0.31 -5.21
CA ALA A 313 14.28 1.08 -5.65
C ALA A 313 14.28 2.09 -4.49
N ALA A 314 13.67 1.75 -3.36
CA ALA A 314 13.71 2.60 -2.17
C ALA A 314 15.11 2.60 -1.53
N LEU A 315 15.76 1.43 -1.42
CA LEU A 315 17.11 1.32 -0.87
C LEU A 315 18.16 2.00 -1.77
N ARG A 316 18.06 1.88 -3.11
CA ARG A 316 18.96 2.58 -4.04
C ARG A 316 18.92 4.10 -3.93
N ARG A 317 17.76 4.67 -3.59
CA ARG A 317 17.60 6.13 -3.44
C ARG A 317 18.01 6.64 -2.06
N ASN A 318 18.21 5.75 -1.09
CA ASN A 318 18.60 6.13 0.26
C ASN A 318 20.12 6.18 0.37
N PRO A 319 20.74 7.33 0.65
CA PRO A 319 22.21 7.45 0.76
C PRO A 319 22.81 6.61 1.89
N GLN A 320 22.01 6.20 2.88
CA GLN A 320 22.46 5.31 3.95
C GLN A 320 22.64 3.85 3.51
N TRP A 321 22.28 3.50 2.27
CA TRP A 321 22.40 2.14 1.75
C TRP A 321 23.25 2.13 0.48
N THR A 322 24.04 1.06 0.32
CA THR A 322 24.75 0.77 -0.91
C THR A 322 24.37 -0.59 -1.44
N GLN A 323 24.23 -0.72 -2.75
CA GLN A 323 23.96 -2.01 -3.39
C GLN A 323 25.27 -2.78 -3.54
N VAL A 324 25.33 -3.97 -2.95
CA VAL A 324 26.55 -4.79 -2.88
C VAL A 324 26.49 -6.04 -3.76
N SER A 325 25.30 -6.41 -4.22
CA SER A 325 25.13 -7.52 -5.15
C SER A 325 23.86 -7.37 -5.99
N ALA A 326 23.89 -7.87 -7.22
CA ALA A 326 22.72 -8.04 -8.07
C ALA A 326 22.82 -9.39 -8.78
N ALA A 327 22.12 -10.41 -8.27
CA ALA A 327 21.93 -11.64 -9.01
C ALA A 327 20.61 -11.49 -9.78
N LEU A 328 20.66 -11.38 -11.12
CA LEU A 328 19.48 -11.18 -11.96
C LEU A 328 18.80 -12.49 -12.39
N TYR A 329 19.47 -13.63 -12.17
CA TYR A 329 18.97 -14.97 -12.46
C TYR A 329 19.04 -15.86 -11.21
N GLY A 330 18.09 -16.80 -11.13
CA GLY A 330 18.06 -17.78 -10.03
C GLY A 330 19.22 -18.77 -10.14
N ALA A 331 19.71 -19.25 -8.99
CA ALA A 331 20.61 -20.40 -8.97
C ALA A 331 19.85 -21.67 -9.40
N ASP A 332 20.55 -22.61 -10.02
CA ASP A 332 19.97 -23.90 -10.43
C ASP A 332 19.57 -24.74 -9.20
N LYS A 333 18.26 -24.95 -9.05
CA LYS A 333 17.61 -25.75 -8.00
C LYS A 333 18.22 -27.16 -7.91
N LEU A 334 18.57 -27.75 -9.06
CA LEU A 334 19.19 -29.08 -9.15
C LEU A 334 20.60 -29.04 -8.56
N ARG A 335 21.42 -28.06 -8.96
CA ARG A 335 22.77 -27.88 -8.44
C ARG A 335 22.81 -27.67 -6.93
N CYS A 336 21.87 -26.88 -6.38
CA CYS A 336 21.78 -26.67 -4.92
C CYS A 336 21.39 -27.94 -4.18
N ARG A 337 20.35 -28.65 -4.67
CA ARG A 337 19.93 -29.95 -4.13
C ARG A 337 21.08 -30.95 -4.13
N ASP A 338 21.82 -31.03 -5.23
CA ASP A 338 22.91 -31.98 -5.40
C ASP A 338 24.12 -31.62 -4.52
N SER A 339 24.33 -30.33 -4.24
CA SER A 339 25.31 -29.87 -3.24
C SER A 339 24.92 -30.25 -1.81
N LEU A 340 23.65 -30.04 -1.43
CA LEU A 340 23.12 -30.44 -0.12
C LEU A 340 23.20 -31.95 0.08
N ARG A 341 22.84 -32.73 -0.95
CA ARG A 341 22.97 -34.20 -0.94
C ARG A 341 24.42 -34.63 -0.76
N ARG A 342 25.36 -34.04 -1.51
CA ARG A 342 26.81 -34.31 -1.34
C ARG A 342 27.34 -33.94 0.05
N SER A 343 26.82 -32.88 0.67
CA SER A 343 27.19 -32.52 2.04
C SER A 343 26.63 -33.50 3.07
N ALA A 344 25.38 -33.95 2.89
CA ALA A 344 24.74 -34.93 3.77
C ALA A 344 25.45 -36.29 3.73
N LEU A 345 25.82 -36.75 2.52
CA LEU A 345 26.62 -37.95 2.29
C LEU A 345 27.97 -37.88 3.01
N ARG A 346 28.68 -36.75 2.92
CA ARG A 346 29.98 -36.54 3.59
C ARG A 346 29.92 -36.60 5.11
N HIS A 347 28.77 -36.31 5.71
CA HIS A 347 28.60 -36.32 7.16
C HIS A 347 27.85 -37.56 7.69
N GLY A 348 27.64 -38.59 6.86
CA GLY A 348 26.98 -39.83 7.27
C GLY A 348 25.51 -39.66 7.70
N LYS A 349 24.86 -38.56 7.29
CA LYS A 349 23.48 -38.21 7.68
C LYS A 349 22.44 -38.60 6.63
N ASP A 350 22.75 -39.58 5.78
CA ASP A 350 21.81 -40.06 4.76
C ASP A 350 20.84 -41.06 5.39
N THR A 351 19.68 -40.57 5.86
CA THR A 351 18.70 -41.40 6.57
C THR A 351 17.63 -42.01 5.66
N GLY A 352 17.77 -41.91 4.33
CA GLY A 352 16.79 -42.41 3.35
C GLY A 352 15.41 -41.71 3.40
N LYS A 353 15.15 -40.87 4.42
CA LYS A 353 13.97 -40.02 4.55
C LYS A 353 14.32 -38.63 4.04
N ALA A 354 13.70 -38.24 2.92
CA ALA A 354 13.79 -36.91 2.34
C ALA A 354 13.34 -35.82 3.33
N ARG A 355 14.23 -35.36 4.21
CA ARG A 355 14.01 -34.14 5.01
C ARG A 355 14.13 -32.95 4.07
N SER A 356 13.00 -32.49 3.55
CA SER A 356 12.82 -31.21 2.84
C SER A 356 13.73 -31.03 1.61
N THR A 357 13.35 -31.65 0.50
CA THR A 357 13.92 -31.50 -0.85
C THR A 357 13.51 -30.20 -1.54
N THR A 358 13.80 -29.05 -0.93
CA THR A 358 13.76 -27.78 -1.66
C THR A 358 15.15 -27.18 -1.64
N GLY A 359 15.89 -27.32 -2.74
CA GLY A 359 17.11 -26.56 -2.96
C GLY A 359 16.82 -25.06 -2.79
N TYR A 360 17.77 -24.31 -2.23
CA TYR A 360 17.67 -22.86 -2.17
C TYR A 360 17.76 -22.29 -3.58
N GLY A 361 16.79 -21.44 -3.94
CA GLY A 361 16.77 -20.74 -5.22
C GLY A 361 16.33 -21.65 -6.36
N GLY A 362 15.15 -21.37 -6.90
CA GLY A 362 14.76 -21.90 -8.21
C GLY A 362 13.40 -21.38 -8.65
N HIS A 363 13.23 -20.09 -8.42
CA HIS A 363 12.46 -19.24 -9.33
C HIS A 363 13.52 -18.34 -9.97
N PHE A 364 13.28 -17.83 -11.18
CA PHE A 364 14.10 -16.77 -11.80
C PHE A 364 14.10 -15.53 -10.91
N ARG A 365 14.83 -15.60 -9.80
CA ARG A 365 14.65 -14.70 -8.69
C ARG A 365 15.80 -13.74 -8.73
N ALA A 366 15.52 -12.56 -9.28
CA ALA A 366 16.42 -11.43 -9.13
C ALA A 366 16.56 -11.13 -7.62
N VAL A 367 17.73 -11.37 -7.05
CA VAL A 367 18.04 -11.06 -5.65
C VAL A 367 19.06 -9.94 -5.63
N GLN A 368 18.63 -8.81 -5.07
CA GLN A 368 19.47 -7.62 -4.92
C GLN A 368 19.88 -7.51 -3.46
N GLY A 369 21.17 -7.36 -3.21
CA GLY A 369 21.76 -7.25 -1.89
C GLY A 369 22.18 -5.82 -1.60
N PHE A 370 21.81 -5.32 -0.42
CA PHE A 370 22.11 -3.98 0.04
C PHE A 370 22.79 -4.03 1.41
N ARG A 371 23.73 -3.12 1.63
CA ARG A 371 24.42 -2.91 2.90
C ARG A 371 24.08 -1.54 3.46
N TYR A 372 23.74 -1.48 4.74
CA TYR A 372 23.55 -0.24 5.48
C TYR A 372 24.91 0.34 5.87
N LEU A 373 25.11 1.63 5.58
CA LEU A 373 26.31 2.40 5.85
C LEU A 373 26.14 3.32 7.06
N GLY A 374 24.91 3.69 7.42
CA GLY A 374 24.62 4.76 8.38
C GLY A 374 24.58 6.13 7.70
N ASN A 375 24.32 7.17 8.49
CA ASN A 375 24.64 8.54 8.06
C ASN A 375 26.16 8.64 8.05
N GLY A 376 26.76 9.00 6.93
CA GLY A 376 28.21 9.11 6.81
C GLY A 376 28.78 9.99 7.91
N GLN A 377 29.35 9.35 8.93
CA GLN A 377 30.56 9.86 9.55
C GLN A 377 31.67 9.19 8.75
N GLU A 378 32.18 9.92 7.76
CA GLU A 378 33.59 9.80 7.43
C GLU A 378 34.33 10.04 8.75
N GLU A 379 34.97 9.00 9.27
CA GLU A 379 36.14 9.21 10.14
C GLU A 379 37.30 9.72 9.29
#